data_AF-X6IA36-F1
#
_entry.id   AF-X6IA36-F1
#
_cell.length_a   1.000
_cell.length_b   1.000
_cell.length_c   1.000
_cell.angle_alpha   90.00
_cell.angle_beta   90.00
_cell.angle_gamma   90.00
#
_symmetry.space_group_name_H-M   'P 1'
#
loop_
_entity.id
_entity.type
_entity.pdbx_description
1 polymer ?
#
loop_
_entity_poly.entity_id
_entity_poly.type
_entity_poly.pdbx_seq_one_letter_code
_entity_poly.pdbx_strand_id
1 'polypeptide(L)'
;MVQRLGYFMGLEFSSEIVAELQREFGGHPFFTRQVCSKVHQLASSRRPIKVSSNIVHQAKTAFYGELENYLKDILDQLKEFYPAEFGVLKSVIEGNTAELTEYGLEAPDLIDHLIGYGLVERSGEHFDIRLSAIKVVLQRLIASEHGEDRWAEISRRRNAVETSIRLALFHWVKTIDRNVWSDVIDQNLTTGRRQALTTTEPRVLFSKSETPLYLSDLMMLIKDERVLPYISDRRSMVLSSLNSVNKLRKDAHALSVSDTDLREVRLAFNYLEDEFAAP
;
A
#
# COMPACT_ATOMS: atom_id res chain seq x y z
N MET A 1 -39.02 7.21 1.64
CA MET A 1 -38.21 8.36 2.08
C MET A 1 -38.23 9.49 1.04
N VAL A 2 -37.73 9.25 -0.18
CA VAL A 2 -37.57 10.27 -1.25
C VAL A 2 -38.84 11.08 -1.51
N GLN A 3 -39.97 10.41 -1.79
CA GLN A 3 -41.24 11.09 -2.09
C GLN A 3 -41.73 11.96 -0.92
N ARG A 4 -41.66 11.45 0.31
CA ARG A 4 -42.14 12.16 1.51
C ARG A 4 -41.32 13.40 1.83
N LEU A 5 -39.98 13.29 1.81
CA LEU A 5 -39.11 14.45 2.07
C LEU A 5 -39.15 15.44 0.90
N GLY A 6 -39.15 14.93 -0.34
CA GLY A 6 -39.29 15.75 -1.54
C GLY A 6 -40.57 16.57 -1.52
N TYR A 7 -41.70 15.98 -1.13
CA TYR A 7 -42.97 16.68 -1.02
C TYR A 7 -42.89 17.92 -0.12
N PHE A 8 -42.29 17.81 1.07
CA PHE A 8 -42.10 18.95 1.97
C PHE A 8 -41.16 20.04 1.41
N MET A 9 -40.32 19.71 0.43
CA MET A 9 -39.43 20.64 -0.27
C MET A 9 -40.00 21.15 -1.60
N GLY A 10 -41.26 20.80 -1.92
CA GLY A 10 -41.91 21.15 -3.19
C GLY A 10 -41.35 20.39 -4.40
N LEU A 11 -40.73 19.22 -4.18
CA LEU A 11 -40.21 18.34 -5.23
C LEU A 11 -41.10 17.11 -5.38
N GLU A 12 -41.62 16.89 -6.58
CA GLU A 12 -42.43 15.72 -6.90
C GLU A 12 -41.60 14.68 -7.66
N PHE A 13 -41.28 13.58 -6.97
CA PHE A 13 -40.56 12.45 -7.53
C PHE A 13 -41.55 11.39 -8.03
N SER A 14 -41.48 11.08 -9.33
CA SER A 14 -42.28 10.01 -9.92
C SER A 14 -41.77 8.62 -9.52
N SER A 15 -42.60 7.60 -9.69
CA SER A 15 -42.26 6.23 -9.29
C SER A 15 -41.05 5.68 -10.06
N GLU A 16 -40.88 6.12 -11.30
CA GLU A 16 -39.78 5.73 -12.19
C GLU A 16 -38.45 6.29 -11.70
N ILE A 17 -38.44 7.56 -11.25
CA ILE A 17 -37.24 8.19 -10.67
C ILE A 17 -36.86 7.53 -9.35
N VAL A 18 -37.84 7.18 -8.52
CA VAL A 18 -37.57 6.45 -7.26
C VAL A 18 -36.95 5.09 -7.55
N ALA A 19 -37.47 4.36 -8.54
CA ALA A 19 -36.91 3.08 -8.97
C ALA A 19 -35.50 3.22 -9.56
N GLU A 20 -35.22 4.28 -10.31
CA GLU A 20 -33.88 4.59 -10.83
C GLU A 20 -32.88 4.81 -9.68
N LEU A 21 -33.21 5.66 -8.72
CA LEU A 21 -32.35 5.94 -7.56
C LEU A 21 -32.12 4.68 -6.72
N GLN A 22 -33.16 3.87 -6.53
CA GLN A 22 -33.06 2.60 -5.80
C GLN A 22 -32.10 1.63 -6.49
N ARG A 23 -32.18 1.52 -7.82
CA ARG A 23 -31.31 0.63 -8.61
C ARG A 23 -29.85 1.06 -8.55
N GLU A 24 -29.61 2.36 -8.61
CA GLU A 24 -28.24 2.89 -8.63
C GLU A 24 -27.54 2.78 -7.27
N PHE A 25 -28.25 3.11 -6.19
CA PHE A 25 -27.66 3.24 -4.85
C PHE A 25 -28.07 2.12 -3.89
N GLY A 26 -28.69 1.04 -4.39
CA GLY A 26 -29.09 -0.13 -3.61
C GLY A 26 -30.05 0.19 -2.45
N GLY A 27 -30.73 1.35 -2.49
CA GLY A 27 -31.56 1.87 -1.41
C GLY A 27 -30.82 2.45 -0.21
N HIS A 28 -29.51 2.68 -0.31
CA HIS A 28 -28.73 3.25 0.78
C HIS A 28 -29.20 4.68 1.10
N PRO A 29 -29.70 4.97 2.32
CA PRO A 29 -30.32 6.26 2.63
C PRO A 29 -29.40 7.47 2.46
N PHE A 30 -28.11 7.34 2.81
CA PHE A 30 -27.13 8.42 2.68
C PHE A 30 -26.91 8.83 1.22
N PHE A 31 -26.44 7.93 0.35
CA PHE A 31 -26.19 8.23 -1.07
C PHE A 31 -27.43 8.72 -1.79
N THR A 32 -28.59 8.10 -1.52
CA THR A 32 -29.87 8.57 -2.07
C THR A 32 -30.15 10.02 -1.67
N ARG A 33 -29.93 10.38 -0.40
CA ARG A 33 -30.11 11.76 0.08
C ARG A 33 -29.10 12.72 -0.53
N GLN A 34 -27.85 12.33 -0.71
CA GLN A 34 -26.82 13.18 -1.32
C GLN A 34 -27.21 13.56 -2.76
N VAL A 35 -27.67 12.58 -3.56
CA VAL A 35 -28.17 12.86 -4.91
C VAL A 35 -29.44 13.71 -4.87
N CYS A 36 -30.40 13.41 -3.98
CA CYS A 36 -31.60 14.24 -3.83
C CYS A 36 -31.26 15.68 -3.41
N SER A 37 -30.21 15.90 -2.63
CA SER A 37 -29.71 17.22 -2.26
C SER A 37 -29.17 17.98 -3.48
N LYS A 38 -28.40 17.33 -4.35
CA LYS A 38 -27.97 17.90 -5.64
C LYS A 38 -29.17 18.17 -6.58
N VAL A 39 -30.16 17.27 -6.64
CA VAL A 39 -31.42 17.50 -7.37
C VAL A 39 -32.13 18.76 -6.85
N HIS A 40 -32.22 18.94 -5.53
CA HIS A 40 -32.82 20.13 -4.94
C HIS A 40 -32.09 21.41 -5.36
N GLN A 41 -30.75 21.40 -5.36
CA GLN A 41 -29.91 22.52 -5.77
C GLN A 41 -30.06 22.87 -7.27
N LEU A 42 -30.21 21.87 -8.13
CA LEU A 42 -30.34 22.05 -9.58
C LEU A 42 -31.77 22.40 -10.04
N ALA A 43 -32.77 22.00 -9.27
CA ALA A 43 -34.17 22.20 -9.65
C ALA A 43 -34.62 23.66 -9.43
N SER A 44 -35.48 24.17 -10.32
CA SER A 44 -35.99 25.56 -10.28
C SER A 44 -36.58 25.98 -8.93
N SER A 45 -36.35 27.23 -8.53
CA SER A 45 -36.94 27.82 -7.32
C SER A 45 -38.47 27.94 -7.37
N ARG A 46 -39.10 27.82 -8.55
CA ARG A 46 -40.57 27.79 -8.67
C ARG A 46 -41.09 26.39 -8.28
N ARG A 47 -41.80 26.32 -7.14
CA ARG A 47 -42.31 25.08 -6.54
C ARG A 47 -43.85 25.10 -6.43
N PRO A 48 -44.53 23.94 -6.44
CA PRO A 48 -43.99 22.59 -6.59
C PRO A 48 -43.48 22.32 -8.02
N ILE A 49 -42.49 21.44 -8.15
CA ILE A 49 -41.95 21.04 -9.46
C ILE A 49 -41.80 19.53 -9.55
N LYS A 50 -42.18 18.98 -10.70
CA LYS A 50 -41.91 17.60 -11.06
C LYS A 50 -40.44 17.44 -11.42
N VAL A 51 -39.75 16.56 -10.72
CA VAL A 51 -38.35 16.25 -11.02
C VAL A 51 -38.29 15.53 -12.36
N SER A 52 -37.42 15.99 -13.26
CA SER A 52 -37.19 15.35 -14.56
C SER A 52 -35.97 14.43 -14.50
N SER A 53 -35.94 13.40 -15.35
CA SER A 53 -34.78 12.49 -15.46
C SER A 53 -33.48 13.23 -15.81
N ASN A 54 -33.56 14.35 -16.54
CA ASN A 54 -32.38 15.16 -16.85
C ASN A 54 -31.74 15.78 -15.60
N ILE A 55 -32.55 16.33 -14.68
CA ILE A 55 -32.04 16.89 -13.42
C ILE A 55 -31.42 15.78 -12.56
N VAL A 56 -32.04 14.59 -12.52
CA VAL A 56 -31.51 13.43 -11.80
C VAL A 56 -30.16 13.00 -12.39
N HIS A 57 -30.05 12.92 -13.71
CA HIS A 57 -28.80 12.57 -14.38
C HIS A 57 -27.68 13.56 -14.04
N GLN A 58 -27.94 14.88 -14.14
CA GLN A 58 -26.96 15.91 -13.78
C GLN A 58 -26.54 15.82 -12.31
N ALA A 59 -27.50 15.62 -11.41
CA ALA A 59 -27.24 15.45 -9.98
C ALA A 59 -26.37 14.21 -9.71
N LYS A 60 -26.65 13.09 -10.39
CA LYS A 60 -25.84 11.87 -10.30
C LYS A 60 -24.41 12.13 -10.77
N THR A 61 -24.22 12.72 -11.95
CA THR A 61 -22.88 13.02 -12.48
C THR A 61 -22.07 13.90 -11.53
N ALA A 62 -22.69 14.96 -10.98
CA ALA A 62 -22.03 15.82 -9.99
C ALA A 62 -21.67 15.04 -8.72
N PHE A 63 -22.57 14.18 -8.23
CA PHE A 63 -22.33 13.38 -7.03
C PHE A 63 -21.25 12.32 -7.24
N TYR A 64 -21.19 11.66 -8.40
CA TYR A 64 -20.16 10.65 -8.71
C TYR A 64 -18.74 11.24 -8.65
N GLY A 65 -18.55 12.50 -9.05
CA GLY A 65 -17.26 13.19 -8.91
C GLY A 65 -16.81 13.39 -7.46
N GLU A 66 -17.74 13.39 -6.51
CA GLU A 66 -17.47 13.52 -5.07
C GLU A 66 -17.52 12.16 -4.35
N LEU A 67 -18.19 11.16 -4.93
CA LEU A 67 -18.52 9.88 -4.29
C LEU A 67 -17.27 9.10 -3.87
N GLU A 68 -16.25 9.00 -4.73
CA GLU A 68 -15.03 8.26 -4.40
C GLU A 68 -14.35 8.83 -3.15
N ASN A 69 -14.29 10.17 -3.00
CA ASN A 69 -13.68 10.81 -1.83
C ASN A 69 -14.51 10.55 -0.56
N TYR A 70 -15.84 10.70 -0.63
CA TYR A 70 -16.71 10.38 0.51
C TYR A 70 -16.58 8.92 0.94
N LEU A 71 -16.55 7.99 -0.02
CA LEU A 71 -16.37 6.57 0.27
C LEU A 71 -15.01 6.30 0.90
N LYS A 72 -13.95 6.93 0.39
CA LYS A 72 -12.60 6.83 0.95
C LYS A 72 -12.60 7.28 2.41
N ASP A 73 -13.13 8.45 2.71
CA ASP A 73 -13.16 8.99 4.08
C ASP A 73 -13.97 8.10 5.04
N ILE A 74 -15.11 7.57 4.59
CA ILE A 74 -15.92 6.62 5.37
C ILE A 74 -15.13 5.33 5.66
N LEU A 75 -14.46 4.77 4.64
CA LEU A 75 -13.71 3.53 4.76
C LEU A 75 -12.43 3.71 5.59
N ASP A 76 -11.77 4.86 5.49
CA ASP A 76 -10.62 5.19 6.33
C ASP A 76 -11.01 5.31 7.80
N GLN A 77 -12.15 5.96 8.11
CA GLN A 77 -12.69 5.99 9.47
C GLN A 77 -13.06 4.60 9.97
N LEU A 78 -13.70 3.78 9.12
CA LEU A 78 -14.01 2.39 9.48
C LEU A 78 -12.74 1.59 9.79
N LYS A 79 -11.69 1.76 8.97
CA LYS A 79 -10.38 1.13 9.18
C LYS A 79 -9.74 1.56 10.51
N GLU A 80 -9.82 2.84 10.85
CA GLU A 80 -9.23 3.41 12.05
C GLU A 80 -9.97 2.99 13.33
N PHE A 81 -11.30 3.10 13.35
CA PHE A 81 -12.10 2.92 14.56
C PHE A 81 -12.66 1.50 14.73
N TYR A 82 -12.83 0.76 13.63
CA TYR A 82 -13.44 -0.58 13.61
C TYR A 82 -12.62 -1.55 12.73
N PRO A 83 -11.33 -1.79 13.06
CA PRO A 83 -10.42 -2.56 12.21
C PRO A 83 -10.89 -4.00 11.96
N ALA A 84 -11.63 -4.61 12.89
CA ALA A 84 -12.18 -5.96 12.71
C ALA A 84 -13.27 -6.00 11.62
N GLU A 85 -14.16 -4.99 11.57
CA GLU A 85 -15.17 -4.87 10.51
C GLU A 85 -14.51 -4.58 9.16
N PHE A 86 -13.47 -3.74 9.15
CA PHE A 86 -12.67 -3.52 7.95
C PHE A 86 -11.97 -4.81 7.48
N GLY A 87 -11.50 -5.64 8.41
CA GLY A 87 -10.98 -6.98 8.13
C GLY A 87 -11.96 -7.86 7.38
N VAL A 88 -13.23 -7.91 7.82
CA VAL A 88 -14.29 -8.63 7.10
C VAL A 88 -14.47 -8.09 5.68
N LEU A 89 -14.52 -6.77 5.49
CA LEU A 89 -14.64 -6.17 4.15
C LEU A 89 -13.45 -6.55 3.25
N LYS A 90 -12.24 -6.60 3.80
CA LYS A 90 -11.04 -7.05 3.09
C LYS A 90 -11.16 -8.52 2.67
N SER A 91 -11.58 -9.41 3.57
CA SER A 91 -11.80 -10.83 3.26
C SER A 91 -12.87 -11.03 2.17
N VAL A 92 -13.93 -10.20 2.15
CA VAL A 92 -14.93 -10.20 1.06
C VAL A 92 -14.30 -9.83 -0.28
N ILE A 93 -13.49 -8.75 -0.34
CA ILE A 93 -12.83 -8.30 -1.57
C ILE A 93 -11.81 -9.30 -2.08
N GLU A 94 -11.03 -9.90 -1.18
CA GLU A 94 -9.97 -10.87 -1.50
C GLU A 94 -10.53 -12.28 -1.77
N GLY A 95 -11.81 -12.52 -1.49
CA GLY A 95 -12.45 -13.82 -1.67
C GLY A 95 -12.00 -14.87 -0.67
N ASN A 96 -11.55 -14.46 0.53
CA ASN A 96 -11.05 -15.36 1.57
C ASN A 96 -12.20 -16.05 2.31
N THR A 97 -12.81 -17.05 1.67
CA THR A 97 -13.98 -17.78 2.20
C THR A 97 -13.72 -18.47 3.54
N ALA A 98 -12.51 -18.94 3.81
CA ALA A 98 -12.16 -19.57 5.08
C ALA A 98 -12.26 -18.57 6.24
N GLU A 99 -11.66 -17.39 6.07
CA GLU A 99 -11.70 -16.32 7.07
C GLU A 99 -13.11 -15.74 7.24
N LEU A 100 -13.89 -15.62 6.16
CA LEU A 100 -15.31 -15.23 6.26
C LEU A 100 -16.16 -16.26 7.02
N THR A 101 -15.84 -17.55 6.87
CA THR A 101 -16.51 -18.62 7.63
C THR A 101 -16.16 -18.51 9.12
N GLU A 102 -14.89 -18.24 9.44
CA GLU A 102 -14.43 -18.02 10.82
C GLU A 102 -15.13 -16.81 11.46
N TYR A 103 -15.19 -15.66 10.77
CA TYR A 103 -15.96 -14.51 11.25
C TYR A 103 -17.44 -14.84 11.47
N GLY A 104 -18.06 -15.63 10.60
CA GLY A 104 -19.46 -16.03 10.74
C GLY A 104 -19.73 -16.95 11.94
N LEU A 105 -18.72 -17.69 12.42
CA LEU A 105 -18.83 -18.58 13.57
C LEU A 105 -18.47 -17.87 14.88
N GLU A 106 -17.36 -17.14 14.88
CA GLU A 106 -16.74 -16.59 16.10
C GLU A 106 -17.18 -15.14 16.40
N ALA A 107 -17.55 -14.37 15.36
CA ALA A 107 -17.90 -12.96 15.51
C ALA A 107 -19.02 -12.52 14.53
N PRO A 108 -20.20 -13.17 14.55
CA PRO A 108 -21.29 -12.90 13.60
C PRO A 108 -21.78 -11.44 13.65
N ASP A 109 -21.69 -10.79 14.82
CA ASP A 109 -22.09 -9.39 15.01
C ASP A 109 -21.36 -8.43 14.06
N LEU A 110 -20.09 -8.69 13.71
CA LEU A 110 -19.32 -7.88 12.77
C LEU A 110 -19.94 -7.90 11.36
N ILE A 111 -20.34 -9.09 10.92
CA ILE A 111 -21.00 -9.28 9.63
C ILE A 111 -22.38 -8.63 9.65
N ASP A 112 -23.13 -8.79 10.74
CA ASP A 112 -24.46 -8.22 10.90
C ASP A 112 -24.43 -6.68 10.89
N HIS A 113 -23.42 -6.06 11.50
CA HIS A 113 -23.21 -4.61 11.40
C HIS A 113 -22.99 -4.17 9.95
N LEU A 114 -22.12 -4.85 9.21
CA LEU A 114 -21.81 -4.51 7.83
C LEU A 114 -23.02 -4.71 6.89
N ILE A 115 -23.84 -5.73 7.15
CA ILE A 115 -25.12 -5.93 6.46
C ILE A 115 -26.11 -4.82 6.84
N GLY A 116 -26.19 -4.47 8.12
CA GLY A 116 -27.04 -3.40 8.65
C GLY A 116 -26.70 -2.02 8.10
N TYR A 117 -25.40 -1.74 7.92
CA TYR A 117 -24.90 -0.54 7.23
C TYR A 117 -25.12 -0.58 5.71
N GLY A 118 -25.50 -1.74 5.15
CA GLY A 118 -25.70 -1.91 3.72
C GLY A 118 -24.39 -1.89 2.93
N LEU A 119 -23.27 -2.23 3.56
CA LEU A 119 -21.97 -2.38 2.92
C LEU A 119 -21.82 -3.78 2.31
N VAL A 120 -22.29 -4.79 3.04
CA VAL A 120 -22.24 -6.21 2.63
C VAL A 120 -23.65 -6.72 2.34
N GLU A 121 -23.74 -7.67 1.43
CA GLU A 121 -24.90 -8.54 1.25
C GLU A 121 -24.51 -10.00 1.38
N ARG A 122 -25.40 -10.80 1.94
CA ARG A 122 -25.22 -12.24 2.15
C ARG A 122 -26.24 -13.01 1.31
N SER A 123 -25.75 -13.95 0.50
CA SER A 123 -26.54 -14.90 -0.29
C SER A 123 -26.13 -16.32 0.06
N GLY A 124 -26.81 -16.91 1.05
CA GLY A 124 -26.40 -18.20 1.63
C GLY A 124 -25.04 -18.06 2.34
N GLU A 125 -24.04 -18.80 1.87
CA GLU A 125 -22.66 -18.75 2.39
C GLU A 125 -21.76 -17.75 1.64
N HIS A 126 -22.31 -17.06 0.64
CA HIS A 126 -21.56 -16.08 -0.14
C HIS A 126 -21.80 -14.66 0.37
N PHE A 127 -20.72 -13.87 0.43
CA PHE A 127 -20.75 -12.45 0.79
C PHE A 127 -20.21 -11.62 -0.38
N ASP A 128 -20.88 -10.51 -0.69
CA ASP A 128 -20.38 -9.51 -1.64
C ASP A 128 -20.61 -8.09 -1.10
N ILE A 129 -19.89 -7.14 -1.69
CA ILE A 129 -20.07 -5.71 -1.41
C ILE A 129 -21.29 -5.21 -2.19
N ARG A 130 -22.30 -4.70 -1.47
CA ARG A 130 -23.59 -4.31 -2.05
C ARG A 130 -23.47 -3.22 -3.13
N LEU A 131 -22.51 -2.31 -2.99
CA LEU A 131 -22.33 -1.18 -3.88
C LEU A 131 -21.00 -1.29 -4.64
N SER A 132 -21.09 -1.33 -5.97
CA SER A 132 -19.93 -1.42 -6.86
C SER A 132 -18.92 -0.29 -6.65
N ALA A 133 -19.38 0.93 -6.35
CA ALA A 133 -18.50 2.06 -6.04
C ALA A 133 -17.65 1.82 -4.78
N ILE A 134 -18.23 1.18 -3.75
CA ILE A 134 -17.51 0.81 -2.52
C ILE A 134 -16.44 -0.24 -2.84
N LYS A 135 -16.80 -1.23 -3.65
CA LYS A 135 -15.89 -2.30 -4.11
C LYS A 135 -14.64 -1.73 -4.77
N VAL A 136 -14.79 -0.75 -5.67
CA VAL A 136 -13.68 -0.07 -6.35
C VAL A 136 -12.77 0.66 -5.36
N VAL A 137 -13.35 1.40 -4.41
CA VAL A 137 -12.55 2.15 -3.42
C VAL A 137 -11.83 1.21 -2.46
N LEU A 138 -12.50 0.17 -1.95
CA LEU A 138 -11.90 -0.86 -1.11
C LEU A 138 -10.72 -1.55 -1.81
N GLN A 139 -10.87 -1.94 -3.08
CA GLN A 139 -9.80 -2.55 -3.85
C GLN A 139 -8.55 -1.65 -3.94
N ARG A 140 -8.74 -0.34 -4.14
CA ARG A 140 -7.63 0.63 -4.18
C ARG A 140 -6.96 0.79 -2.81
N LEU A 141 -7.75 0.87 -1.73
CA LEU A 141 -7.23 0.99 -0.36
C LEU A 141 -6.41 -0.25 0.04
N ILE A 142 -6.94 -1.44 -0.24
CA ILE A 142 -6.27 -2.72 0.03
C ILE A 142 -4.97 -2.84 -0.79
N ALA A 143 -5.00 -2.47 -2.07
CA ALA A 143 -3.80 -2.47 -2.91
C ALA A 143 -2.72 -1.49 -2.41
N SER A 144 -3.13 -0.31 -1.91
CA SER A 144 -2.23 0.67 -1.30
C SER A 144 -1.58 0.13 -0.03
N GLU A 145 -2.38 -0.48 0.86
CA GLU A 145 -1.90 -1.10 2.11
C GLU A 145 -0.90 -2.23 1.82
N HIS A 146 -1.23 -3.14 0.90
CA HIS A 146 -0.29 -4.20 0.48
C HIS A 146 1.00 -3.62 -0.09
N GLY A 147 0.93 -2.49 -0.82
CA GLY A 147 2.10 -1.77 -1.30
C GLY A 147 2.97 -1.24 -0.16
N GLU A 148 2.37 -0.56 0.82
CA GLU A 148 3.07 -0.03 2.00
C GLU A 148 3.73 -1.16 2.82
N ASP A 149 3.04 -2.26 3.06
CA ASP A 149 3.58 -3.42 3.79
C ASP A 149 4.78 -4.05 3.07
N ARG A 150 4.69 -4.20 1.75
CA ARG A 150 5.80 -4.71 0.92
C ARG A 150 7.03 -3.80 1.01
N TRP A 151 6.83 -2.49 0.92
CA TRP A 151 7.93 -1.53 1.06
C TRP A 151 8.53 -1.51 2.46
N ALA A 152 7.70 -1.62 3.50
CA ALA A 152 8.16 -1.71 4.88
C ALA A 152 9.01 -2.96 5.11
N GLU A 153 8.62 -4.11 4.55
CA GLU A 153 9.43 -5.34 4.58
C GLU A 153 10.79 -5.14 3.89
N ILE A 154 10.78 -4.68 2.64
CA ILE A 154 12.00 -4.49 1.84
C ILE A 154 12.97 -3.53 2.54
N SER A 155 12.46 -2.41 3.06
CA SER A 155 13.27 -1.41 3.77
C SER A 155 13.90 -2.01 5.03
N ARG A 156 13.12 -2.72 5.85
CA ARG A 156 13.59 -3.37 7.08
C ARG A 156 14.70 -4.38 6.81
N ARG A 157 14.47 -5.28 5.85
CA ARG A 157 15.44 -6.35 5.50
C ARG A 157 16.70 -5.77 4.86
N ARG A 158 16.57 -4.78 3.97
CA ARG A 158 17.73 -4.10 3.37
C ARG A 158 18.61 -3.45 4.43
N ASN A 159 18.02 -2.71 5.36
CA ASN A 159 18.77 -2.05 6.44
C ASN A 159 19.50 -3.08 7.33
N ALA A 160 18.89 -4.23 7.60
CA ALA A 160 19.52 -5.33 8.32
C ALA A 160 20.73 -5.89 7.55
N VAL A 161 20.56 -6.26 6.28
CA VAL A 161 21.63 -6.76 5.41
C VAL A 161 22.77 -5.74 5.26
N GLU A 162 22.45 -4.45 5.05
CA GLU A 162 23.44 -3.38 4.99
C GLU A 162 24.27 -3.29 6.28
N THR A 163 23.62 -3.45 7.44
CA THR A 163 24.29 -3.46 8.74
C THR A 163 25.24 -4.65 8.86
N SER A 164 24.80 -5.86 8.46
CA SER A 164 25.63 -7.07 8.50
C SER A 164 26.84 -6.96 7.56
N ILE A 165 26.64 -6.46 6.34
CA ILE A 165 27.73 -6.22 5.37
C ILE A 165 28.76 -5.24 5.92
N ARG A 166 28.30 -4.13 6.51
CA ARG A 166 29.21 -3.14 7.13
C ARG A 166 30.02 -3.75 8.26
N LEU A 167 29.40 -4.59 9.08
CA LEU A 167 30.10 -5.32 10.14
C LEU A 167 31.17 -6.26 9.57
N ALA A 168 30.82 -7.05 8.54
CA ALA A 168 31.75 -7.94 7.86
C ALA A 168 32.94 -7.17 7.24
N LEU A 169 32.66 -6.07 6.54
CA LEU A 169 33.69 -5.19 5.99
C LEU A 169 34.57 -4.58 7.08
N PHE A 170 33.98 -4.12 8.18
CA PHE A 170 34.73 -3.58 9.31
C PHE A 170 35.69 -4.61 9.93
N HIS A 171 35.23 -5.85 10.12
CA HIS A 171 36.08 -6.93 10.62
C HIS A 171 37.19 -7.28 9.63
N TRP A 172 36.88 -7.39 8.33
CA TRP A 172 37.88 -7.65 7.30
C TRP A 172 38.93 -6.53 7.21
N VAL A 173 38.54 -5.25 7.28
CA VAL A 173 39.53 -4.16 7.25
C VAL A 173 40.50 -4.24 8.44
N LYS A 174 40.07 -4.76 9.60
CA LYS A 174 40.96 -4.97 10.75
C LYS A 174 41.98 -6.08 10.56
N THR A 175 41.80 -6.97 9.58
CA THR A 175 42.73 -8.07 9.32
C THR A 175 43.79 -7.73 8.26
N ILE A 176 43.74 -6.53 7.67
CA ILE A 176 44.64 -6.12 6.59
C ILE A 176 45.46 -4.87 6.98
N ASP A 177 46.55 -4.65 6.25
CA ASP A 177 47.38 -3.46 6.43
C ASP A 177 46.70 -2.18 5.94
N ARG A 178 47.03 -1.05 6.58
CA ARG A 178 46.51 0.28 6.24
C ARG A 178 46.75 0.65 4.77
N ASN A 179 47.89 0.24 4.20
CA ASN A 179 48.21 0.54 2.79
C ASN A 179 47.28 -0.21 1.84
N VAL A 180 46.94 -1.46 2.15
CA VAL A 180 45.97 -2.25 1.37
C VAL A 180 44.59 -1.61 1.45
N TRP A 181 44.19 -1.17 2.64
CA TRP A 181 42.92 -0.48 2.83
C TRP A 181 42.83 0.83 2.02
N SER A 182 43.88 1.66 2.06
CA SER A 182 43.93 2.90 1.28
C SER A 182 43.81 2.62 -0.21
N ASP A 183 44.54 1.63 -0.72
CA ASP A 183 44.51 1.26 -2.13
C ASP A 183 43.13 0.73 -2.55
N VAL A 184 42.46 -0.08 -1.72
CA VAL A 184 41.09 -0.53 -1.97
C VAL A 184 40.11 0.64 -2.06
N ILE A 185 40.19 1.62 -1.15
CA ILE A 185 39.37 2.83 -1.23
C ILE A 185 39.66 3.61 -2.51
N ASP A 186 40.92 3.77 -2.86
CA ASP A 186 41.35 4.59 -3.98
C ASP A 186 40.96 4.01 -5.35
N GLN A 187 40.99 2.68 -5.47
CA GLN A 187 40.64 1.98 -6.70
C GLN A 187 39.13 1.80 -6.88
N ASN A 188 38.38 1.65 -5.78
CA ASN A 188 36.97 1.26 -5.86
C ASN A 188 35.99 2.41 -5.64
N LEU A 189 36.37 3.50 -4.96
CA LEU A 189 35.49 4.66 -4.81
C LEU A 189 35.78 5.73 -5.87
N THR A 190 34.73 6.33 -6.41
CA THR A 190 34.85 7.42 -7.39
C THR A 190 35.57 8.63 -6.77
N THR A 191 36.25 9.43 -7.60
CA THR A 191 36.97 10.62 -7.13
C THR A 191 36.07 11.59 -6.38
N GLY A 192 34.87 11.86 -6.91
CA GLY A 192 33.90 12.73 -6.23
C GLY A 192 33.43 12.15 -4.90
N ARG A 193 33.30 10.81 -4.79
CA ARG A 193 32.93 10.16 -3.54
C ARG A 193 34.03 10.27 -2.50
N ARG A 194 35.29 10.03 -2.89
CA ARG A 194 36.47 10.17 -2.01
C ARG A 194 36.63 11.59 -1.49
N GLN A 195 36.46 12.60 -2.34
CA GLN A 195 36.53 14.01 -1.93
C GLN A 195 35.42 14.41 -0.95
N ALA A 196 34.26 13.76 -1.01
CA ALA A 196 33.15 13.99 -0.08
C ALA A 196 33.33 13.27 1.27
N LEU A 197 34.30 12.36 1.42
CA LEU A 197 34.58 11.70 2.69
C LEU A 197 35.44 12.61 3.57
N THR A 198 34.98 12.85 4.80
CA THR A 198 35.75 13.59 5.81
C THR A 198 36.85 12.73 6.45
N THR A 199 36.78 11.42 6.29
CA THR A 199 37.74 10.45 6.83
C THR A 199 37.66 9.13 6.08
N THR A 200 38.76 8.37 6.08
CA THR A 200 38.83 6.97 5.59
C THR A 200 38.90 5.96 6.74
N GLU A 201 38.68 6.41 7.98
CA GLU A 201 38.72 5.55 9.16
C GLU A 201 37.57 4.51 9.13
N PRO A 202 37.87 3.20 9.17
CA PRO A 202 36.87 2.14 9.03
C PRO A 202 35.74 2.22 10.06
N ARG A 203 36.04 2.69 11.27
CA ARG A 203 35.05 2.89 12.34
C ARG A 203 33.97 3.89 11.96
N VAL A 204 34.33 4.91 11.18
CA VAL A 204 33.40 5.96 10.73
C VAL A 204 32.69 5.49 9.46
N LEU A 205 33.43 4.92 8.51
CA LEU A 205 32.85 4.45 7.25
C LEU A 205 31.81 3.34 7.43
N PHE A 206 31.97 2.48 8.43
CA PHE A 206 31.07 1.35 8.70
C PHE A 206 30.26 1.50 10.00
N SER A 207 30.12 2.72 10.51
CA SER A 207 29.30 3.01 11.68
C SER A 207 27.83 2.61 11.48
N LYS A 208 27.16 2.22 12.58
CA LYS A 208 25.74 1.88 12.60
C LYS A 208 24.82 3.11 12.60
N SER A 209 25.28 4.26 13.11
CA SER A 209 24.44 5.44 13.33
C SER A 209 24.58 6.49 12.22
N GLU A 210 25.82 6.78 11.81
CA GLU A 210 26.12 7.78 10.79
C GLU A 210 27.27 7.28 9.94
N THR A 211 26.93 6.73 8.77
CA THR A 211 27.89 6.28 7.77
C THR A 211 27.78 7.18 6.54
N PRO A 212 28.92 7.68 6.03
CA PRO A 212 28.90 8.47 4.81
C PRO A 212 28.69 7.60 3.58
N LEU A 213 28.79 6.27 3.63
CA LEU A 213 28.74 5.36 2.48
C LEU A 213 27.32 4.81 2.23
N TYR A 214 26.89 4.79 0.97
CA TYR A 214 25.65 4.14 0.53
C TYR A 214 25.88 2.66 0.20
N LEU A 215 24.81 1.87 0.10
CA LEU A 215 24.88 0.48 -0.36
C LEU A 215 25.63 0.33 -1.69
N SER A 216 25.44 1.25 -2.63
CA SER A 216 26.17 1.25 -3.90
C SER A 216 27.69 1.33 -3.71
N ASP A 217 28.16 2.09 -2.71
CA ASP A 217 29.58 2.19 -2.40
C ASP A 217 30.09 0.88 -1.80
N LEU A 218 29.32 0.24 -0.91
CA LEU A 218 29.66 -1.08 -0.36
C LEU A 218 29.75 -2.13 -1.48
N MET A 219 28.84 -2.11 -2.44
CA MET A 219 28.87 -2.99 -3.60
C MET A 219 30.11 -2.75 -4.47
N MET A 220 30.58 -1.49 -4.60
CA MET A 220 31.83 -1.21 -5.31
C MET A 220 33.03 -1.81 -4.58
N LEU A 221 33.09 -1.72 -3.25
CA LEU A 221 34.14 -2.36 -2.45
C LEU A 221 34.10 -3.89 -2.61
N ILE A 222 32.92 -4.50 -2.47
CA ILE A 222 32.72 -5.96 -2.57
C ILE A 222 33.03 -6.50 -3.98
N LYS A 223 33.14 -5.67 -5.01
CA LYS A 223 33.61 -6.14 -6.34
C LYS A 223 35.09 -6.50 -6.35
N ASP A 224 35.90 -5.87 -5.51
CA ASP A 224 37.34 -6.09 -5.46
C ASP A 224 37.66 -7.44 -4.81
N GLU A 225 38.34 -8.34 -5.53
CA GLU A 225 38.66 -9.71 -5.08
C GLU A 225 39.40 -9.77 -3.73
N ARG A 226 40.11 -8.71 -3.36
CA ARG A 226 40.81 -8.59 -2.06
C ARG A 226 39.84 -8.42 -0.89
N VAL A 227 38.67 -7.84 -1.15
CA VAL A 227 37.63 -7.56 -0.16
C VAL A 227 36.85 -8.83 0.14
N LEU A 228 36.76 -9.20 1.42
CA LEU A 228 36.05 -10.40 1.92
C LEU A 228 36.43 -11.69 1.15
N PRO A 229 37.70 -12.16 1.18
CA PRO A 229 38.13 -13.30 0.36
C PRO A 229 37.29 -14.60 0.54
N TYR A 230 36.66 -14.79 1.71
CA TYR A 230 35.82 -15.95 2.00
C TYR A 230 34.57 -16.08 1.09
N ILE A 231 34.15 -15.00 0.42
CA ILE A 231 33.02 -15.04 -0.52
C ILE A 231 33.46 -15.27 -1.97
N SER A 232 34.74 -15.53 -2.26
CA SER A 232 35.31 -15.57 -3.62
C SER A 232 34.40 -16.27 -4.65
N ASP A 233 34.11 -17.57 -4.46
CA ASP A 233 33.31 -18.38 -5.39
C ASP A 233 31.84 -17.93 -5.46
N ARG A 234 31.38 -17.22 -4.43
CA ARG A 234 30.00 -16.74 -4.26
C ARG A 234 29.82 -15.26 -4.62
N ARG A 235 30.90 -14.55 -4.94
CA ARG A 235 30.91 -13.08 -5.13
C ARG A 235 29.96 -12.63 -6.23
N SER A 236 29.92 -13.35 -7.35
CA SER A 236 28.98 -13.05 -8.44
C SER A 236 27.52 -13.13 -7.97
N MET A 237 27.17 -14.16 -7.19
CA MET A 237 25.83 -14.35 -6.64
C MET A 237 25.49 -13.28 -5.58
N VAL A 238 26.45 -12.93 -4.72
CA VAL A 238 26.32 -11.84 -3.74
C VAL A 238 26.04 -10.51 -4.45
N LEU A 239 26.83 -10.16 -5.46
CA LEU A 239 26.65 -8.91 -6.21
C LEU A 239 25.33 -8.90 -7.00
N SER A 240 24.94 -10.02 -7.59
CA SER A 240 23.65 -10.17 -8.27
C SER A 240 22.49 -9.90 -7.30
N SER A 241 22.51 -10.56 -6.14
CA SER A 241 21.50 -10.40 -5.08
C SER A 241 21.46 -8.97 -4.56
N LEU A 242 22.62 -8.33 -4.35
CA LEU A 242 22.72 -6.93 -3.92
C LEU A 242 22.15 -5.96 -4.97
N ASN A 243 22.34 -6.23 -6.27
CA ASN A 243 21.72 -5.44 -7.33
C ASN A 243 20.19 -5.57 -7.31
N SER A 244 19.65 -6.78 -7.11
CA SER A 244 18.22 -7.02 -7.04
C SER A 244 17.56 -6.22 -5.91
N VAL A 245 18.12 -6.26 -4.70
CA VAL A 245 17.58 -5.51 -3.54
C VAL A 245 17.76 -3.99 -3.67
N ASN A 246 18.84 -3.53 -4.34
CA ASN A 246 19.09 -2.10 -4.55
C ASN A 246 18.22 -1.49 -5.66
N LYS A 247 17.82 -2.28 -6.67
CA LYS A 247 16.95 -1.83 -7.77
C LYS A 247 15.61 -1.31 -7.25
N LEU A 248 14.99 -2.04 -6.32
CA LEU A 248 13.70 -1.65 -5.75
C LEU A 248 13.75 -0.33 -4.95
N ARG A 249 14.94 0.17 -4.55
CA ARG A 249 15.02 1.49 -3.90
C ARG A 249 14.59 2.64 -4.83
N LYS A 250 14.88 2.54 -6.13
CA LYS A 250 14.60 3.61 -7.10
C LYS A 250 13.10 3.71 -7.42
N ASP A 251 12.38 2.60 -7.32
CA ASP A 251 10.96 2.49 -7.69
C ASP A 251 10.01 2.69 -6.49
N ALA A 252 10.54 2.89 -5.28
CA ALA A 252 9.79 3.10 -4.03
C ALA A 252 8.85 4.32 -4.03
N HIS A 253 8.99 5.22 -5.00
CA HIS A 253 8.15 6.40 -5.14
C HIS A 253 7.07 6.28 -6.23
N ALA A 254 6.99 5.17 -6.98
CA ALA A 254 6.14 5.11 -8.19
C ALA A 254 5.26 3.87 -8.39
N LEU A 255 5.47 2.72 -7.73
CA LEU A 255 4.74 1.49 -8.07
C LEU A 255 4.42 0.59 -6.87
N SER A 256 3.30 -0.14 -6.97
CA SER A 256 3.07 -1.36 -6.20
C SER A 256 4.12 -2.41 -6.61
N VAL A 257 4.81 -3.00 -5.65
CA VAL A 257 5.76 -4.10 -5.90
C VAL A 257 4.96 -5.33 -6.33
N SER A 258 5.28 -5.96 -7.46
CA SER A 258 4.55 -7.16 -7.91
C SER A 258 4.88 -8.37 -7.03
N ASP A 259 4.02 -9.40 -7.04
CA ASP A 259 4.28 -10.64 -6.29
C ASP A 259 5.53 -11.36 -6.78
N THR A 260 5.82 -11.28 -8.09
CA THR A 260 7.02 -11.86 -8.69
C THR A 260 8.27 -11.14 -8.20
N ASP A 261 8.29 -9.80 -8.27
CA ASP A 261 9.41 -9.00 -7.78
C ASP A 261 9.66 -9.23 -6.29
N LEU A 262 8.58 -9.32 -5.50
CA LEU A 262 8.66 -9.59 -4.07
C LEU A 262 9.26 -10.96 -3.77
N ARG A 263 8.87 -12.01 -4.52
CA ARG A 263 9.46 -13.35 -4.37
C ARG A 263 10.94 -13.36 -4.72
N GLU A 264 11.31 -12.77 -5.85
CA GLU A 264 12.71 -12.68 -6.27
C GLU A 264 13.57 -11.94 -5.24
N VAL A 265 13.08 -10.82 -4.74
CA VAL A 265 13.80 -10.04 -3.73
C VAL A 265 13.84 -10.72 -2.36
N ARG A 266 12.79 -11.44 -1.95
CA ARG A 266 12.84 -12.27 -0.73
C ARG A 266 13.89 -13.38 -0.83
N LEU A 267 14.02 -14.02 -1.99
CA LEU A 267 15.08 -15.02 -2.22
C LEU A 267 16.47 -14.39 -2.14
N ALA A 268 16.67 -13.23 -2.77
CA ALA A 268 17.91 -12.47 -2.69
C ALA A 268 18.24 -12.06 -1.23
N PHE A 269 17.24 -11.61 -0.46
CA PHE A 269 17.44 -11.30 0.95
C PHE A 269 17.80 -12.53 1.77
N ASN A 270 17.09 -13.66 1.62
CA ASN A 270 17.43 -14.89 2.35
C ASN A 270 18.89 -15.28 2.12
N TYR A 271 19.32 -15.28 0.85
CA TYR A 271 20.70 -15.59 0.49
C TYR A 271 21.72 -14.64 1.14
N LEU A 272 21.46 -13.33 1.11
CA LEU A 272 22.37 -12.32 1.69
C LEU A 272 22.38 -12.37 3.23
N GLU A 273 21.23 -12.61 3.85
CA GLU A 273 21.11 -12.76 5.31
C GLU A 273 21.89 -13.99 5.80
N ASP A 274 21.83 -15.10 5.07
CA ASP A 274 22.61 -16.30 5.37
C ASP A 274 24.12 -16.08 5.14
N GLU A 275 24.50 -15.45 4.01
CA GLU A 275 25.92 -15.22 3.67
C GLU A 275 26.61 -14.26 4.65
N PHE A 276 25.89 -13.24 5.13
CA PHE A 276 26.40 -12.24 6.05
C PHE A 276 25.88 -12.42 7.48
N ALA A 277 25.39 -13.62 7.82
CA ALA A 277 25.00 -13.94 9.18
C ALA A 277 26.20 -13.68 10.12
N ALA A 278 25.94 -12.96 11.21
CA ALA A 278 26.99 -12.72 12.19
C ALA A 278 27.44 -14.08 12.77
N PRO A 279 28.74 -14.37 12.81
CA PRO A 279 29.25 -15.56 13.51
C PRO A 279 28.97 -15.49 15.02
#